data_AF-A0A3S2Q3U4-F1
#
_entry.id   AF-A0A3S2Q3U4-F1
#
_cell.length_a   1.000
_cell.length_b   1.000
_cell.length_c   1.000
_cell.angle_alpha   90.00
_cell.angle_beta   90.00
_cell.angle_gamma   90.00
#
_symmetry.space_group_name_H-M   'P 1'
#
loop_
_entity.id
_entity.type
_entity.pdbx_description
1 polymer ?
#
loop_
_entity_poly.entity_id
_entity_poly.type
_entity_poly.pdbx_seq_one_letter_code
_entity_poly.pdbx_strand_id
1 'polypeptide(L)'
;MAVLWILLWLVIPRPVLLCGHCAVQQSSSSPTDPSLLESLECYNDYRTKVHCRWRRQGNSDLQLWFQIGTSSSKPCVPSDAPDDPGFAHCTYETSLFSIGISHTLFFTKNQTLRLSSADPKPVALLQELRALPPVNLSSHEVGDGGRRLQWWSPYPSSSSLKLKYRLSYRAETDDHWTTVNLTETSVTLERPSLLEGRRYEARVQAHAGVGQWSNWSPAVTWTTKDNSVQFPRLHCVLDGEKEVLCSWEVSADLAPIISYQLRCRQNPQIVLKPAA
;
A
#
# COMPACT_ATOMS: atom_id res chain seq x y z
N MET A 1 52.05 -28.72 -48.34
CA MET A 1 51.41 -27.63 -47.57
C MET A 1 49.95 -28.00 -47.37
N ALA A 2 49.64 -28.68 -46.26
CA ALA A 2 48.28 -29.11 -45.92
C ALA A 2 47.83 -28.30 -44.70
N VAL A 3 46.75 -27.53 -44.85
CA VAL A 3 46.21 -26.66 -43.80
C VAL A 3 45.07 -27.43 -43.12
N LEU A 4 45.30 -27.79 -41.85
CA LEU A 4 44.36 -28.49 -40.99
C LEU A 4 43.33 -27.48 -40.45
N TRP A 5 42.06 -27.60 -40.84
CA TRP A 5 40.96 -26.80 -40.29
C TRP A 5 40.42 -27.46 -39.01
N ILE A 6 40.69 -26.84 -37.85
CA ILE A 6 40.08 -27.23 -36.58
C ILE A 6 38.91 -26.28 -36.31
N LEU A 7 37.68 -26.77 -36.45
CA LEU A 7 36.46 -26.07 -36.03
C LEU A 7 36.30 -26.22 -34.52
N LEU A 8 36.68 -25.18 -33.76
CA LEU A 8 36.42 -25.09 -32.33
C LEU A 8 34.97 -24.64 -32.10
N TRP A 9 34.13 -25.52 -31.58
CA TRP A 9 32.77 -25.17 -31.16
C TRP A 9 32.82 -24.34 -29.86
N LEU A 10 32.60 -23.04 -29.98
CA LEU A 10 32.41 -22.15 -28.83
C LEU A 10 31.03 -22.38 -28.23
N VAL A 11 31.00 -23.10 -27.12
CA VAL A 11 29.83 -23.20 -26.22
C VAL A 11 29.65 -21.83 -25.57
N ILE A 12 28.61 -21.10 -25.96
CA ILE A 12 28.27 -19.79 -25.37
C ILE A 12 27.79 -20.03 -23.92
N PRO A 13 28.44 -19.47 -22.88
CA PRO A 13 27.89 -19.50 -21.54
C PRO A 13 26.71 -18.53 -21.44
N ARG A 14 25.66 -18.97 -20.74
CA ARG A 14 24.45 -18.19 -20.44
C ARG A 14 24.80 -16.79 -19.91
N PRO A 15 24.08 -15.72 -20.33
CA PRO A 15 24.35 -14.38 -19.83
C PRO A 15 23.98 -14.34 -18.35
N VAL A 16 25.01 -14.25 -17.50
CA VAL A 16 24.86 -13.82 -16.12
C VAL A 16 24.43 -12.36 -16.19
N LEU A 17 23.24 -12.06 -15.68
CA LEU A 17 22.77 -10.71 -15.44
C LEU A 17 23.73 -10.05 -14.42
N LEU A 18 24.76 -9.37 -14.91
CA LEU A 18 25.52 -8.41 -14.12
C LEU A 18 24.60 -7.22 -13.86
N CYS A 19 24.03 -7.18 -12.66
CA CYS A 19 23.42 -5.96 -12.16
C CYS A 19 24.55 -4.98 -11.88
N GLY A 20 24.73 -3.99 -12.75
CA GLY A 20 25.66 -2.88 -12.54
C GLY A 20 25.30 -2.15 -11.25
N HIS A 21 26.32 -1.97 -10.41
CA HIS A 21 26.44 -1.02 -9.31
C HIS A 21 25.16 -0.23 -8.99
N CYS A 22 24.34 -0.76 -8.08
CA CYS A 22 23.36 0.08 -7.39
C CYS A 22 24.14 1.08 -6.52
N ALA A 23 24.09 2.36 -6.87
CA ALA A 23 24.52 3.43 -5.98
C ALA A 23 23.58 3.44 -4.77
N VAL A 24 24.02 2.87 -3.66
CA VAL A 24 23.33 2.99 -2.38
C VAL A 24 23.47 4.44 -1.93
N GLN A 25 22.40 5.21 -2.10
CA GLN A 25 22.30 6.53 -1.52
C GLN A 25 22.08 6.35 -0.02
N GLN A 26 23.17 6.45 0.75
CA GLN A 26 23.11 6.37 2.21
C GLN A 26 22.33 7.56 2.74
N SER A 27 21.06 7.34 3.09
CA SER A 27 20.33 8.25 3.98
C SER A 27 20.92 8.10 5.37
N SER A 28 21.79 9.05 5.76
CA SER A 28 22.31 9.18 7.11
C SER A 28 21.22 9.71 8.05
N SER A 29 20.27 8.85 8.43
CA SER A 29 19.35 9.13 9.53
C SER A 29 19.55 8.05 10.58
N SER A 30 20.63 8.18 11.36
CA SER A 30 20.68 7.53 12.67
C SER A 30 19.63 8.18 13.58
N PRO A 31 18.98 7.42 14.49
CA PRO A 31 18.05 7.95 15.46
C PRO A 31 18.85 8.60 16.59
N THR A 32 19.51 9.72 16.30
CA THR A 32 19.99 10.60 17.36
C THR A 32 18.76 11.38 17.84
N ASP A 33 18.47 11.31 19.13
CA ASP A 33 17.45 12.16 19.75
C ASP A 33 17.76 13.62 19.37
N PRO A 34 16.89 14.30 18.58
CA PRO A 34 17.18 15.62 18.02
C PRO A 34 17.50 16.65 19.09
N SER A 35 17.02 16.42 20.32
CA SER A 35 17.21 17.30 21.46
C SER A 35 18.67 17.46 21.93
N LEU A 36 19.56 16.51 21.64
CA LEU A 36 20.99 16.65 21.95
C LEU A 36 21.69 17.61 20.99
N LEU A 37 21.47 17.43 19.68
CA LEU A 37 22.02 18.32 18.65
C LEU A 37 21.40 19.71 18.71
N GLU A 38 20.11 19.82 19.04
CA GLU A 38 19.44 21.10 19.25
C GLU A 38 20.03 21.90 20.41
N SER A 39 20.55 21.24 21.45
CA SER A 39 21.18 21.91 22.59
C SER A 39 22.67 22.21 22.41
N LEU A 40 23.28 21.78 21.30
CA LEU A 40 24.71 21.90 21.07
C LEU A 40 25.07 23.31 20.61
N GLU A 41 25.93 23.97 21.39
CA GLU A 41 26.46 25.29 21.10
C GLU A 41 27.98 25.22 21.08
N CYS A 42 28.60 25.71 20.00
CA CYS A 42 30.05 25.73 19.86
C CYS A 42 30.55 27.12 19.49
N TYR A 43 31.57 27.58 20.20
CA TYR A 43 32.23 28.86 20.01
C TYR A 43 33.72 28.64 19.84
N ASN A 44 34.35 29.41 18.96
CA ASN A 44 35.79 29.30 18.73
C ASN A 44 36.48 30.65 18.95
N ASP A 45 37.78 30.60 19.23
CA ASP A 45 38.61 31.79 19.43
C ASP A 45 39.34 32.23 18.15
N TYR A 46 39.01 31.61 17.00
CA TYR A 46 39.66 31.79 15.70
C TYR A 46 41.19 31.63 15.71
N ARG A 47 41.77 31.00 16.74
CA ARG A 47 43.23 30.91 16.90
C ARG A 47 43.71 29.53 17.30
N THR A 48 43.12 28.95 18.36
CA THR A 48 43.65 27.75 19.00
C THR A 48 42.63 26.70 19.40
N LYS A 49 41.35 27.05 19.55
CA LYS A 49 40.36 26.09 20.05
C LYS A 49 38.92 26.39 19.65
N VAL A 50 38.14 25.33 19.67
CA VAL A 50 36.68 25.35 19.65
C VAL A 50 36.20 24.79 20.99
N HIS A 51 35.38 25.55 21.69
CA HIS A 51 34.71 25.16 22.92
C HIS A 51 33.25 24.85 22.62
N CYS A 52 32.76 23.69 23.05
CA CYS A 52 31.39 23.26 22.85
C CYS A 52 30.71 22.93 24.17
N ARG A 53 29.42 23.25 24.26
CA ARG A 53 28.55 22.89 25.38
C ARG A 53 27.22 22.32 24.89
N TRP A 54 26.65 21.38 25.63
CA TRP A 54 25.31 20.83 25.34
C TRP A 54 24.62 20.36 26.63
N ARG A 55 23.30 20.29 26.60
CA ARG A 55 22.53 19.87 27.79
C ARG A 55 22.79 18.39 28.07
N ARG A 56 23.12 18.04 29.32
CA ARG A 56 23.27 16.62 29.70
C ARG A 56 21.91 15.93 29.58
N GLN A 57 21.90 14.77 28.92
CA GLN A 57 20.71 13.95 28.81
C GLN A 57 20.96 12.57 29.38
N GLY A 58 20.28 12.25 30.49
CA GLY A 58 20.21 10.91 31.06
C GLY A 58 21.53 10.12 31.08
N ASN A 59 21.41 8.80 31.02
CA ASN A 59 22.55 7.88 31.00
C ASN A 59 23.02 7.64 29.55
N SER A 60 23.56 8.68 28.89
CA SER A 60 24.06 8.57 27.51
C SER A 60 25.59 8.41 27.45
N ASP A 61 26.08 7.26 26.99
CA ASP A 61 27.52 7.01 26.70
C ASP A 61 28.02 7.71 25.42
N LEU A 62 27.37 8.81 25.03
CA LEU A 62 27.67 9.53 23.79
C LEU A 62 28.82 10.50 24.01
N GLN A 63 29.81 10.47 23.13
CA GLN A 63 30.92 11.43 23.10
C GLN A 63 30.77 12.32 21.86
N LEU A 64 31.13 13.61 21.99
CA LEU A 64 31.17 14.53 20.86
C LEU A 64 32.47 14.35 20.07
N TRP A 65 32.35 14.25 18.76
CA TRP A 65 33.47 14.10 17.83
C TRP A 65 33.53 15.27 16.86
N PHE A 66 34.75 15.62 16.47
CA PHE A 66 35.07 16.73 15.60
C PHE A 66 35.79 16.24 14.35
N GLN A 67 35.37 16.73 13.19
CA GLN A 67 35.94 16.40 11.89
C GLN A 67 36.10 17.67 11.04
N ILE A 68 37.24 17.78 10.35
CA ILE A 68 37.55 18.92 9.49
C ILE A 68 37.67 18.40 8.05
N GLY A 69 36.69 18.71 7.21
CA GLY A 69 36.64 18.19 5.84
C GLY A 69 36.71 16.65 5.79
N THR A 70 37.72 16.10 5.13
CA THR A 70 37.95 14.64 5.00
C THR A 70 38.96 14.08 6.01
N SER A 71 39.35 14.85 7.04
CA SER A 71 40.27 14.37 8.06
C SER A 71 39.67 13.25 8.89
N SER A 72 40.51 12.47 9.59
CA SER A 72 40.02 11.57 10.62
C SER A 72 39.28 12.36 11.70
N SER A 73 38.18 11.78 12.20
CA SER A 73 37.43 12.33 13.31
C SER A 73 38.21 12.14 14.61
N LYS A 74 38.19 13.14 15.49
CA LYS A 74 38.82 13.08 16.81
C LYS A 74 37.79 13.38 17.91
N PRO A 75 37.90 12.74 19.09
CA PRO A 75 37.01 13.04 20.19
C PRO A 75 37.30 14.44 20.74
N CYS A 76 36.25 15.16 21.13
CA CYS A 76 36.37 16.39 21.89
C CYS A 76 36.77 16.07 23.33
N VAL A 77 37.71 16.83 23.91
CA VAL A 77 38.24 16.56 25.24
C VAL A 77 37.30 17.18 26.29
N PRO A 78 36.71 16.38 27.21
CA PRO A 78 35.83 16.91 28.25
C PRO A 78 36.52 17.99 29.07
N SER A 79 35.77 19.03 29.42
CA SER A 79 36.24 20.14 30.24
C SER A 79 35.33 20.26 31.47
N ASP A 80 35.91 20.35 32.66
CA ASP A 80 35.14 20.54 33.89
C ASP A 80 34.71 22.00 34.03
N ALA A 81 33.39 22.22 34.13
CA ALA A 81 32.79 23.53 34.39
C ALA A 81 31.90 23.41 35.64
N PRO A 82 32.47 23.56 36.85
CA PRO A 82 31.74 23.34 38.11
C PRO A 82 30.58 24.31 38.32
N ASP A 83 30.60 25.47 37.66
CA ASP A 83 29.54 26.48 37.72
C ASP A 83 28.32 26.15 36.84
N ASP A 84 28.37 25.09 36.02
CA ASP A 84 27.30 24.74 35.07
C ASP A 84 26.96 23.23 35.06
N PRO A 85 26.35 22.71 36.15
CA PRO A 85 26.10 21.28 36.33
C PRO A 85 25.00 20.70 35.42
N GLY A 86 24.25 21.53 34.69
CA GLY A 86 23.24 21.07 33.74
C GLY A 86 23.80 20.69 32.36
N PHE A 87 25.04 21.09 32.08
CA PHE A 87 25.63 21.01 30.74
C PHE A 87 26.95 20.24 30.77
N ALA A 88 27.20 19.53 29.68
CA ALA A 88 28.51 18.97 29.39
C ALA A 88 29.30 19.96 28.55
N HIS A 89 30.59 20.05 28.83
CA HIS A 89 31.51 20.99 28.20
C HIS A 89 32.69 20.20 27.63
N CYS A 90 33.19 20.65 26.49
CA CYS A 90 34.39 20.07 25.90
C CYS A 90 35.18 21.11 25.11
N THR A 91 36.47 20.85 24.95
CA THR A 91 37.38 21.68 24.17
C THR A 91 38.07 20.84 23.10
N TYR A 92 38.10 21.36 21.88
CA TYR A 92 38.82 20.81 20.74
C TYR A 92 39.90 21.79 20.30
N GLU A 93 41.15 21.37 20.39
CA GLU A 93 42.30 22.19 19.98
C GLU A 93 42.53 22.09 18.47
N THR A 94 42.57 23.25 17.81
CA THR A 94 42.82 23.36 16.37
C THR A 94 43.30 24.77 16.04
N SER A 95 44.19 24.90 15.05
CA SER A 95 44.60 26.19 14.47
C SER A 95 43.99 26.42 13.09
N LEU A 96 43.15 25.50 12.61
CA LEU A 96 42.60 25.52 11.25
C LEU A 96 41.29 26.31 11.19
N PHE A 97 41.44 27.64 11.14
CA PHE A 97 40.33 28.58 10.94
C PHE A 97 40.53 29.36 9.64
N SER A 98 39.60 29.19 8.70
CA SER A 98 39.56 29.97 7.47
C SER A 98 38.16 29.95 6.88
N ILE A 99 37.82 30.98 6.13
CA ILE A 99 36.57 31.03 5.37
C ILE A 99 36.63 29.91 4.31
N GLY A 100 35.67 28.98 4.37
CA GLY A 100 35.61 27.80 3.50
C GLY A 100 36.03 26.48 4.16
N ILE A 101 36.54 26.50 5.40
CA ILE A 101 36.73 25.27 6.18
C ILE A 101 35.42 24.94 6.90
N SER A 102 34.92 23.71 6.68
CA SER A 102 33.75 23.20 7.39
C SER A 102 34.20 22.33 8.57
N HIS A 103 33.74 22.71 9.76
CA HIS A 103 33.86 21.93 10.98
C HIS A 103 32.58 21.13 11.19
N THR A 104 32.69 19.81 11.12
CA THR A 104 31.56 18.90 11.31
C THR A 104 31.65 18.31 12.72
N LEU A 105 30.56 18.41 13.46
CA LEU A 105 30.43 17.82 14.78
C LEU A 105 29.34 16.76 14.79
N PHE A 106 29.57 15.66 15.50
CA PHE A 106 28.58 14.60 15.66
C PHE A 106 28.79 13.83 16.96
N PHE A 107 27.71 13.27 17.50
CA PHE A 107 27.77 12.38 18.66
C PHE A 107 27.89 10.93 18.21
N THR A 108 28.87 10.21 18.73
CA THR A 108 28.98 8.75 18.55
C THR A 108 29.47 8.09 19.83
N LYS A 109 29.13 6.81 19.99
CA LYS A 109 29.75 5.96 21.01
C LYS A 109 31.16 5.60 20.55
N ASN A 110 32.05 5.35 21.51
CA ASN A 110 33.43 4.90 21.26
C ASN A 110 33.49 3.46 20.68
N GLN A 111 32.35 2.77 20.63
CA GLN A 111 32.21 1.52 19.91
C GLN A 111 32.00 1.84 18.43
N THR A 112 32.83 1.23 17.58
CA THR A 112 32.80 1.33 16.13
C THR A 112 31.37 1.47 15.60
N LEU A 113 31.17 2.41 14.68
CA LEU A 113 29.93 2.64 13.93
C LEU A 113 29.43 1.33 13.30
N ARG A 114 28.77 0.49 14.09
CA ARG A 114 27.84 -0.51 13.59
C ARG A 114 26.57 0.28 13.33
N LEU A 115 26.38 0.68 12.07
CA LEU A 115 25.15 1.32 11.58
C LEU A 115 23.89 0.44 11.78
N SER A 116 24.03 -0.75 12.37
CA SER A 116 22.96 -1.61 12.83
C SER A 116 23.48 -2.53 13.94
N SER A 117 22.72 -2.71 15.03
CA SER A 117 23.00 -3.71 16.08
C SER A 117 22.90 -5.17 15.59
N ALA A 118 22.45 -5.35 14.35
CA ALA A 118 22.42 -6.63 13.65
C ALA A 118 23.49 -6.65 12.55
N ASP A 119 24.19 -7.78 12.44
CA ASP A 119 25.04 -8.08 11.29
C ASP A 119 24.20 -7.98 10.00
N PRO A 120 24.70 -7.31 8.94
CA PRO A 120 23.96 -7.21 7.68
C PRO A 120 23.71 -8.61 7.13
N LYS A 121 22.46 -9.04 7.17
CA LYS A 121 22.06 -10.33 6.59
C LYS A 121 22.05 -10.19 5.07
N PRO A 122 22.72 -11.09 4.33
CA PRO A 122 22.61 -11.10 2.88
C PRO A 122 21.15 -11.36 2.51
N VAL A 123 20.55 -10.42 1.76
CA VAL A 123 19.18 -10.56 1.27
C VAL A 123 19.23 -11.25 -0.08
N ALA A 124 18.46 -12.34 -0.23
CA ALA A 124 18.27 -13.00 -1.50
C ALA A 124 17.38 -12.12 -2.40
N LEU A 125 17.98 -11.26 -3.22
CA LEU A 125 17.27 -10.30 -4.08
C LEU A 125 16.15 -10.92 -4.93
N LEU A 126 16.33 -12.17 -5.37
CA LEU A 126 15.33 -12.89 -6.16
C LEU A 126 14.04 -13.17 -5.37
N GLN A 127 14.13 -13.31 -4.04
CA GLN A 127 12.97 -13.52 -3.16
C GLN A 127 12.22 -12.21 -2.89
N GLU A 128 12.89 -11.07 -2.95
CA GLU A 128 12.30 -9.75 -2.73
C GLU A 128 11.72 -9.10 -4.00
N LEU A 129 11.98 -9.69 -5.17
CA LEU A 129 11.49 -9.17 -6.43
C LEU A 129 9.95 -9.23 -6.50
N ARG A 130 9.31 -8.16 -6.97
CA ARG A 130 7.87 -8.10 -7.23
C ARG A 130 7.61 -7.74 -8.69
N ALA A 131 6.54 -8.31 -9.25
CA ALA A 131 6.03 -7.85 -10.53
C ALA A 131 5.41 -6.44 -10.38
N LEU A 132 5.27 -5.73 -11.51
CA LEU A 132 4.43 -4.53 -11.55
C LEU A 132 2.96 -4.93 -11.31
N PRO A 133 2.17 -4.05 -10.66
CA PRO A 133 0.74 -4.31 -10.47
C PRO A 133 0.00 -4.26 -11.82
N PRO A 134 -1.02 -5.12 -12.04
CA PRO A 134 -1.86 -5.03 -13.24
C PRO A 134 -2.54 -3.66 -13.37
N VAL A 135 -2.82 -3.27 -14.61
CA VAL A 135 -3.37 -1.94 -14.94
C VAL A 135 -4.75 -2.05 -15.57
N ASN A 136 -5.54 -0.97 -15.51
CA ASN A 136 -6.87 -0.86 -16.12
C ASN A 136 -7.83 -2.00 -15.75
N LEU A 137 -7.89 -2.35 -14.46
CA LEU A 137 -8.94 -3.21 -13.95
C LEU A 137 -10.30 -2.53 -14.15
N SER A 138 -11.17 -3.18 -14.92
CA SER A 138 -12.51 -2.70 -15.26
C SER A 138 -13.55 -3.79 -15.04
N SER A 139 -14.80 -3.39 -14.83
CA SER A 139 -15.93 -4.28 -14.59
C SER A 139 -17.06 -3.96 -15.56
N HIS A 140 -17.67 -4.99 -16.14
CA HIS A 140 -18.77 -4.89 -17.11
C HIS A 140 -19.85 -5.90 -16.77
N GLU A 141 -21.12 -5.49 -16.85
CA GLU A 141 -22.25 -6.42 -16.66
C GLU A 141 -22.29 -7.41 -17.84
N VAL A 142 -22.56 -8.68 -17.54
CA VAL A 142 -22.80 -9.73 -18.53
C VAL A 142 -24.25 -10.20 -18.37
N GLY A 143 -24.84 -10.77 -19.43
CA GLY A 143 -26.19 -11.33 -19.41
C GLY A 143 -26.47 -12.17 -18.16
N ASP A 144 -27.72 -12.16 -17.71
CA ASP A 144 -28.22 -12.83 -16.50
C ASP A 144 -27.75 -12.26 -15.15
N GLY A 145 -27.05 -11.12 -15.14
CA GLY A 145 -26.65 -10.41 -13.92
C GLY A 145 -25.27 -10.80 -13.38
N GLY A 146 -24.47 -11.51 -14.19
CA GLY A 146 -23.05 -11.75 -13.91
C GLY A 146 -22.20 -10.50 -14.12
N ARG A 147 -20.94 -10.54 -13.66
CA ARG A 147 -19.98 -9.43 -13.81
C ARG A 147 -18.67 -9.93 -14.40
N ARG A 148 -18.27 -9.41 -15.56
CA ARG A 148 -16.96 -9.66 -16.15
C ARG A 148 -15.96 -8.61 -15.67
N LEU A 149 -14.84 -9.10 -15.14
CA LEU A 149 -13.68 -8.31 -14.73
C LEU A 149 -12.55 -8.52 -15.72
N GLN A 150 -11.91 -7.43 -16.17
CA GLN A 150 -10.81 -7.47 -17.13
C GLN A 150 -9.73 -6.48 -16.72
N TRP A 151 -8.47 -6.84 -16.90
CA TRP A 151 -7.31 -5.99 -16.65
C TRP A 151 -6.25 -6.20 -17.73
N TRP A 152 -5.21 -5.39 -17.74
CA TRP A 152 -4.08 -5.55 -18.66
C TRP A 152 -2.82 -5.96 -17.91
N SER A 153 -2.00 -6.76 -18.61
CA SER A 153 -0.62 -7.01 -18.18
C SER A 153 0.12 -5.68 -18.09
N PRO A 154 0.88 -5.44 -17.02
CA PRO A 154 1.71 -4.24 -16.90
C PRO A 154 2.98 -4.31 -17.76
N TYR A 155 3.22 -5.45 -18.41
CA TYR A 155 4.34 -5.65 -19.34
C TYR A 155 3.83 -5.70 -20.80
N PRO A 156 4.66 -5.25 -21.76
CA PRO A 156 4.32 -5.30 -23.18
C PRO A 156 4.11 -6.74 -23.66
N SER A 157 3.33 -6.92 -24.73
CA SER A 157 3.03 -8.23 -25.32
C SER A 157 4.26 -9.01 -25.81
N SER A 158 5.39 -8.33 -26.03
CA SER A 158 6.68 -8.94 -26.37
C SER A 158 7.40 -9.58 -25.17
N SER A 159 6.89 -9.37 -23.95
CA SER A 159 7.46 -9.95 -22.73
C SER A 159 7.32 -11.47 -22.71
N SER A 160 8.40 -12.16 -22.33
CA SER A 160 8.41 -13.60 -22.09
C SER A 160 7.95 -13.99 -20.69
N LEU A 161 7.57 -13.01 -19.85
CA LEU A 161 7.12 -13.26 -18.48
C LEU A 161 5.76 -13.97 -18.48
N LYS A 162 5.73 -15.15 -17.86
CA LYS A 162 4.50 -15.90 -17.61
C LYS A 162 3.88 -15.46 -16.29
N LEU A 163 2.97 -14.49 -16.38
CA LEU A 163 2.29 -13.96 -15.20
C LEU A 163 1.18 -14.90 -14.71
N LYS A 164 1.05 -14.99 -13.40
CA LYS A 164 -0.14 -15.49 -12.70
C LYS A 164 -0.82 -14.31 -12.02
N TYR A 165 -2.13 -14.34 -11.97
CA TYR A 165 -2.94 -13.30 -11.34
C TYR A 165 -3.68 -13.85 -10.14
N ARG A 166 -3.97 -12.96 -9.21
CA ARG A 166 -4.87 -13.21 -8.10
C ARG A 166 -5.88 -12.08 -8.07
N LEU A 167 -7.12 -12.41 -8.40
CA LEU A 167 -8.25 -11.51 -8.22
C LEU A 167 -8.78 -11.68 -6.81
N SER A 168 -9.11 -10.58 -6.15
CA SER A 168 -9.76 -10.56 -4.85
C SER A 168 -10.98 -9.66 -4.94
N TYR A 169 -12.15 -10.13 -4.50
CA TYR A 169 -13.39 -9.36 -4.48
C TYR A 169 -14.21 -9.61 -3.21
N ARG A 170 -15.03 -8.63 -2.83
CA ARG A 170 -15.98 -8.73 -1.70
C ARG A 170 -17.11 -7.73 -1.85
N ALA A 171 -18.21 -7.94 -1.13
CA ALA A 171 -19.14 -6.84 -0.89
C ALA A 171 -18.47 -5.83 0.05
N GLU A 172 -18.73 -4.54 -0.12
CA GLU A 172 -18.14 -3.49 0.75
C GLU A 172 -18.57 -3.66 2.22
N THR A 173 -19.70 -4.34 2.46
CA THR A 173 -20.20 -4.68 3.80
C THR A 173 -19.49 -5.88 4.44
N ASP A 174 -18.68 -6.63 3.68
CA ASP A 174 -18.06 -7.86 4.15
C ASP A 174 -16.61 -7.62 4.59
N ASP A 175 -16.21 -8.25 5.70
CA ASP A 175 -14.84 -8.15 6.19
C ASP A 175 -13.85 -9.02 5.39
N HIS A 176 -14.36 -10.09 4.77
CA HIS A 176 -13.53 -11.12 4.14
C HIS A 176 -13.49 -10.97 2.63
N TRP A 177 -12.30 -11.16 2.06
CA TRP A 177 -12.09 -11.15 0.62
C TRP A 177 -12.15 -12.55 0.02
N THR A 178 -13.00 -12.74 -0.99
CA THR A 178 -12.98 -13.93 -1.84
C THR A 178 -11.88 -13.81 -2.87
N THR A 179 -11.06 -14.85 -3.04
CA THR A 179 -9.86 -14.81 -3.87
C THR A 179 -9.85 -15.90 -4.93
N VAL A 180 -9.50 -15.53 -6.16
CA VAL A 180 -9.43 -16.42 -7.33
C VAL A 180 -8.05 -16.30 -7.98
N ASN A 181 -7.36 -17.43 -8.13
CA ASN A 181 -6.09 -17.47 -8.86
C ASN A 181 -6.34 -17.76 -10.34
N LEU A 182 -5.67 -17.01 -11.22
CA LEU A 182 -5.93 -16.97 -12.66
C LEU A 182 -4.62 -16.92 -13.44
N THR A 183 -4.64 -17.38 -14.68
CA THR A 183 -3.56 -17.16 -15.66
C THR A 183 -3.98 -16.18 -16.75
N GLU A 184 -5.29 -16.04 -16.96
CA GLU A 184 -5.90 -15.12 -17.91
C GLU A 184 -6.02 -13.70 -17.33
N THR A 185 -6.23 -12.73 -18.21
CA THR A 185 -6.42 -11.31 -17.87
C THR A 185 -7.90 -10.91 -17.76
N SER A 186 -8.80 -11.90 -17.74
CA SER A 186 -10.22 -11.69 -17.55
C SER A 186 -10.88 -12.86 -16.83
N VAL A 187 -11.94 -12.57 -16.09
CA VAL A 187 -12.79 -13.59 -15.45
C VAL A 187 -14.23 -13.08 -15.35
N THR A 188 -15.19 -13.99 -15.48
CA THR A 188 -16.61 -13.70 -15.21
C THR A 188 -16.96 -14.22 -13.82
N LEU A 189 -17.48 -13.33 -12.97
CA LEU A 189 -18.14 -13.68 -11.73
C LEU A 189 -19.61 -13.96 -12.06
N GLU A 190 -20.01 -15.22 -11.95
CA GLU A 190 -21.38 -15.65 -12.27
C GLU A 190 -22.38 -15.07 -11.27
N ARG A 191 -23.61 -14.78 -11.71
CA ARG A 191 -24.67 -14.21 -10.86
C ARG A 191 -24.82 -14.93 -9.50
N PRO A 192 -24.79 -16.27 -9.39
CA PRO A 192 -24.93 -16.95 -8.09
C PRO A 192 -23.82 -16.65 -7.08
N SER A 193 -22.67 -16.15 -7.54
CA SER A 193 -21.55 -15.72 -6.67
C SER A 193 -21.69 -14.30 -6.14
N LEU A 194 -22.71 -13.57 -6.59
CA LEU A 194 -22.93 -12.16 -6.30
C LEU A 194 -24.32 -11.98 -5.67
N LEU A 195 -24.35 -11.39 -4.48
CA LEU A 195 -25.57 -11.01 -3.79
C LEU A 195 -26.22 -9.82 -4.50
N GLU A 196 -27.54 -9.84 -4.65
CA GLU A 196 -28.32 -8.78 -5.27
C GLU A 196 -28.38 -7.51 -4.39
N GLY A 197 -28.50 -6.34 -5.03
CA GLY A 197 -28.59 -5.05 -4.33
C GLY A 197 -27.34 -4.67 -3.49
N ARG A 198 -26.19 -5.28 -3.75
CA ARG A 198 -24.94 -5.05 -3.00
C ARG A 198 -23.91 -4.31 -3.84
N ARG A 199 -23.14 -3.46 -3.16
CA ARG A 199 -21.96 -2.81 -3.71
C ARG A 199 -20.74 -3.68 -3.45
N TYR A 200 -20.01 -3.99 -4.52
CA TYR A 200 -18.83 -4.84 -4.54
C TYR A 200 -17.59 -4.04 -4.88
N GLU A 201 -16.46 -4.48 -4.35
CA GLU A 201 -15.13 -4.05 -4.76
C GLU A 201 -14.27 -5.24 -5.18
N ALA A 202 -13.41 -5.03 -6.19
CA ALA A 202 -12.41 -6.01 -6.59
C ALA A 202 -11.06 -5.36 -6.90
N ARG A 203 -9.99 -6.12 -6.66
CA ARG A 203 -8.60 -5.74 -6.94
C ARG A 203 -7.83 -6.95 -7.45
N VAL A 204 -6.79 -6.71 -8.25
CA VAL A 204 -5.97 -7.78 -8.83
C VAL A 204 -4.49 -7.52 -8.59
N GLN A 205 -3.71 -8.58 -8.40
CA GLN A 205 -2.25 -8.53 -8.32
C GLN A 205 -1.62 -9.61 -9.20
N ALA A 206 -0.37 -9.40 -9.60
CA ALA A 206 0.39 -10.29 -10.48
C ALA A 206 1.56 -10.97 -9.75
N HIS A 207 1.96 -12.14 -10.24
CA HIS A 207 3.14 -12.88 -9.82
C HIS A 207 3.90 -13.35 -11.06
N ALA A 208 5.22 -13.11 -11.09
CA ALA A 208 6.06 -13.42 -12.24
C ALA A 208 6.71 -14.81 -12.17
N GLY A 209 6.19 -15.71 -11.32
CA GLY A 209 6.75 -17.04 -11.09
C GLY A 209 7.89 -17.08 -10.07
N VAL A 210 8.54 -15.95 -9.82
CA VAL A 210 9.60 -15.78 -8.81
C VAL A 210 9.28 -14.62 -7.87
N GLY A 211 9.85 -14.65 -6.67
CA GLY A 211 9.70 -13.59 -5.68
C GLY A 211 8.28 -13.47 -5.12
N GLN A 212 7.92 -12.25 -4.75
CA GLN A 212 6.66 -11.89 -4.10
C GLN A 212 5.59 -11.47 -5.11
N TRP A 213 4.34 -11.44 -4.65
CA TRP A 213 3.24 -10.84 -5.41
C TRP A 213 3.45 -9.33 -5.56
N SER A 214 2.97 -8.77 -6.67
CA SER A 214 2.91 -7.32 -6.86
C SER A 214 2.05 -6.66 -5.77
N ASN A 215 2.14 -5.34 -5.68
CA ASN A 215 1.08 -4.59 -5.01
C ASN A 215 -0.27 -4.84 -5.73
N TRP A 216 -1.37 -4.57 -5.03
CA TRP A 216 -2.70 -4.60 -5.62
C TRP A 216 -2.89 -3.47 -6.63
N SER A 217 -3.66 -3.72 -7.68
CA SER A 217 -4.21 -2.68 -8.54
C SER A 217 -5.13 -1.74 -7.75
N PRO A 218 -5.42 -0.53 -8.26
CA PRO A 218 -6.59 0.21 -7.82
C PRO A 218 -7.83 -0.67 -7.87
N ALA A 219 -8.70 -0.53 -6.85
CA ALA A 219 -9.93 -1.29 -6.79
C ALA A 219 -10.96 -0.76 -7.80
N VAL A 220 -11.70 -1.68 -8.43
CA VAL A 220 -12.89 -1.35 -9.19
C VAL A 220 -14.12 -1.66 -8.35
N THR A 221 -15.13 -0.81 -8.43
CA THR A 221 -16.38 -1.00 -7.69
C THR A 221 -17.57 -1.12 -8.63
N TRP A 222 -18.57 -1.90 -8.24
CA TRP A 222 -19.85 -1.99 -8.96
C TRP A 222 -21.00 -2.31 -8.02
N THR A 223 -22.23 -2.10 -8.48
CA THR A 223 -23.46 -2.47 -7.75
C THR A 223 -24.19 -3.55 -8.52
N THR A 224 -24.61 -4.61 -7.85
CA THR A 224 -25.51 -5.62 -8.43
C THR A 224 -26.93 -5.09 -8.48
N LYS A 225 -27.69 -5.45 -9.52
CA LYS A 225 -29.11 -5.09 -9.59
C LYS A 225 -29.85 -5.73 -8.42
N ASP A 226 -30.72 -4.96 -7.79
CA ASP A 226 -31.65 -5.49 -6.81
C ASP A 226 -32.85 -6.05 -7.58
N ASN A 227 -33.02 -7.37 -7.56
CA ASN A 227 -34.22 -8.00 -8.11
C ASN A 227 -35.24 -8.31 -7.01
N SER A 228 -35.17 -7.62 -5.87
CA SER A 228 -36.26 -7.65 -4.90
C SER A 228 -37.55 -7.23 -5.62
N VAL A 229 -38.44 -8.21 -5.81
CA VAL A 229 -39.74 -7.98 -6.42
C VAL A 229 -40.51 -7.11 -5.45
N GLN A 230 -40.53 -5.81 -5.71
CA GLN A 230 -41.32 -4.88 -4.92
C GLN A 230 -42.80 -5.17 -5.18
N PHE A 231 -43.49 -5.76 -4.19
CA PHE A 231 -44.90 -6.03 -4.32
C PHE A 231 -45.69 -4.73 -4.52
N PRO A 232 -46.62 -4.70 -5.49
CA PRO A 232 -47.43 -3.51 -5.75
C PRO A 232 -48.22 -3.14 -4.49
N ARG A 233 -48.12 -1.88 -4.05
CA ARG A 233 -48.90 -1.39 -2.92
C ARG A 233 -50.34 -1.17 -3.36
N LEU A 234 -51.27 -1.83 -2.69
CA LEU A 234 -52.71 -1.67 -2.94
C LEU A 234 -53.22 -0.41 -2.22
N HIS A 235 -53.82 0.51 -2.97
CA HIS A 235 -54.51 1.67 -2.43
C HIS A 235 -56.01 1.52 -2.71
N CYS A 236 -56.84 1.51 -1.68
CA CYS A 236 -58.29 1.38 -1.83
C CYS A 236 -58.99 2.55 -1.14
N VAL A 237 -59.96 3.14 -1.83
CA VAL A 237 -60.79 4.23 -1.34
C VAL A 237 -62.27 3.85 -1.48
N LEU A 238 -63.08 4.24 -0.49
CA LEU A 238 -64.53 4.09 -0.56
C LEU A 238 -65.06 5.12 -1.57
N ASP A 239 -65.73 4.65 -2.61
CA ASP A 239 -66.36 5.52 -3.61
C ASP A 239 -67.88 5.45 -3.44
N GLY A 240 -68.44 6.51 -2.83
CA GLY A 240 -69.81 6.48 -2.32
C GLY A 240 -70.01 5.47 -1.18
N GLU A 241 -71.23 4.95 -1.01
CA GLU A 241 -71.58 4.07 0.12
C GLU A 241 -71.43 2.56 -0.17
N LYS A 242 -71.32 2.20 -1.45
CA LYS A 242 -71.43 0.80 -1.89
C LYS A 242 -70.26 0.31 -2.73
N GLU A 243 -69.38 1.20 -3.18
CA GLU A 243 -68.28 0.86 -4.09
C GLU A 243 -66.93 1.12 -3.43
N VAL A 244 -65.94 0.31 -3.82
CA VAL A 244 -64.55 0.45 -3.36
C VAL A 244 -63.69 0.48 -4.60
N LEU A 245 -63.00 1.59 -4.82
CA LEU A 245 -62.03 1.73 -5.88
C LEU A 245 -60.65 1.34 -5.36
N CYS A 246 -60.05 0.30 -5.93
CA CYS A 246 -58.69 -0.12 -5.60
C CYS A 246 -57.76 0.07 -6.80
N SER A 247 -56.61 0.70 -6.57
CA SER A 247 -55.55 0.91 -7.55
C SER A 247 -54.20 0.45 -7.00
N TRP A 248 -53.31 0.00 -7.88
CA TRP A 248 -51.93 -0.34 -7.54
C TRP A 248 -51.01 -0.06 -8.72
N GLU A 249 -49.75 0.24 -8.43
CA GLU A 249 -48.71 0.47 -9.45
C GLU A 249 -47.79 -0.74 -9.56
N VAL A 250 -47.42 -1.10 -10.80
CA VAL A 250 -46.51 -2.19 -11.13
C VAL A 250 -45.33 -1.68 -11.93
N SER A 251 -44.14 -2.28 -11.74
CA SER A 251 -42.98 -1.98 -12.57
C SER A 251 -43.26 -2.35 -14.03
N ALA A 252 -42.94 -1.44 -14.95
CA ALA A 252 -43.11 -1.63 -16.39
C ALA A 252 -42.36 -2.87 -16.91
N ASP A 253 -41.22 -3.21 -16.29
CA ASP A 253 -40.42 -4.38 -16.65
C ASP A 253 -41.06 -5.70 -16.22
N LEU A 254 -41.90 -5.67 -15.17
CA LEU A 254 -42.57 -6.86 -14.62
C LEU A 254 -43.96 -7.08 -15.20
N ALA A 255 -44.61 -6.03 -15.71
CA ALA A 255 -45.97 -6.08 -16.26
C ALA A 255 -46.17 -7.13 -17.38
N PRO A 256 -45.20 -7.40 -18.28
CA PRO A 256 -45.35 -8.45 -19.29
C PRO A 256 -45.18 -9.88 -18.74
N ILE A 257 -44.56 -10.03 -17.56
CA ILE A 257 -44.06 -11.31 -17.04
C ILE A 257 -44.95 -11.83 -15.91
N ILE A 258 -45.49 -10.93 -15.09
CA ILE A 258 -46.25 -11.26 -13.88
C ILE A 258 -47.69 -10.76 -14.05
N SER A 259 -48.66 -11.67 -13.91
CA SER A 259 -50.08 -11.33 -13.89
C SER A 259 -50.57 -11.18 -12.44
N TYR A 260 -51.18 -10.04 -12.12
CA TYR A 260 -51.74 -9.75 -10.80
C TYR A 260 -53.26 -9.91 -10.82
N GLN A 261 -53.83 -10.52 -9.78
CA GLN A 261 -55.27 -10.66 -9.60
C GLN A 261 -55.69 -10.11 -8.23
N LEU A 262 -56.57 -9.09 -8.22
CA LEU A 262 -57.19 -8.61 -6.99
C LEU A 262 -58.36 -9.53 -6.60
N ARG A 263 -58.38 -10.01 -5.36
CA ARG A 263 -59.49 -10.80 -4.80
C ARG A 263 -60.05 -10.13 -3.56
N CYS A 264 -61.36 -9.90 -3.55
CA CYS A 264 -62.09 -9.44 -2.38
C CYS A 264 -62.84 -10.63 -1.76
N ARG A 265 -62.80 -10.77 -0.43
CA ARG A 265 -63.61 -11.74 0.31
C ARG A 265 -64.48 -10.98 1.30
N GLN A 266 -65.80 -11.05 1.13
CA GLN A 266 -66.73 -10.62 2.18
C GLN A 266 -66.75 -11.67 3.27
N ASN A 267 -66.46 -11.25 4.51
CA ASN A 267 -66.56 -12.12 5.66
C ASN A 267 -68.07 -12.37 5.92
N PRO A 268 -68.57 -13.63 5.93
CA PRO A 268 -70.02 -13.92 5.98
C PRO A 268 -70.71 -13.62 7.33
N GLN A 269 -70.05 -12.91 8.26
CA GLN A 269 -70.49 -12.75 9.65
C GLN A 269 -70.91 -11.32 10.04
N ILE A 270 -71.01 -10.38 9.10
CA ILE A 270 -71.45 -9.01 9.43
C ILE A 270 -72.90 -8.83 8.98
N VAL A 271 -73.83 -9.16 9.87
CA VAL A 271 -75.24 -8.78 9.77
C VAL A 271 -75.34 -7.30 10.16
N LEU A 272 -75.48 -6.42 9.16
CA LEU A 272 -75.86 -5.03 9.40
C LEU A 272 -77.37 -4.99 9.64
N LYS A 273 -77.77 -4.73 10.89
CA LYS A 273 -79.15 -4.32 11.22
C LYS A 273 -79.36 -2.87 10.79
N PRO A 274 -80.50 -2.52 10.19
CA PRO A 274 -80.83 -1.13 9.94
C PRO A 274 -81.12 -0.42 11.27
N ALA A 275 -80.52 0.74 11.49
CA ALA A 275 -80.96 1.69 12.51
C ALA A 275 -81.93 2.68 11.84
N ALA A 276 -83.00 2.98 12.57
CA ALA A 276 -84.10 3.88 12.21
C ALA A 276 -83.66 5.33 12.02
#